data_AF-A0A5E4J920-F1
#
_entry.id   AF-A0A5E4J920-F1
#
_cell.length_a   1.000
_cell.length_b   1.000
_cell.length_c   1.000
_cell.angle_alpha   90.00
_cell.angle_beta   90.00
_cell.angle_gamma   90.00
#
_symmetry.space_group_name_H-M   'P 1'
#
loop_
_entity.id
_entity.type
_entity.pdbx_description
1 polymer ?
#
loop_
_entity_poly.entity_id
_entity_poly.type
_entity_poly.pdbx_seq_one_letter_code
_entity_poly.pdbx_strand_id
1 'polypeptide(L)' 'MAFEMVGACPRCGKDTSVEIGESLLKIGRTREQPVRIASCGNCGLIFYEKIDKIKEF' A
#
# COMPACT_ATOMS: atom_id res chain seq x y z
N MET A 1 15.90 -0.88 11.50
CA MET A 1 14.89 -1.07 10.44
C MET A 1 13.67 -0.27 10.85
N ALA A 2 13.50 0.92 10.28
CA ALA A 2 12.35 1.76 10.57
C ALA A 2 11.18 1.23 9.75
N PHE A 3 10.18 0.65 10.41
CA PHE A 3 8.90 0.39 9.79
C PHE A 3 8.08 1.67 9.91
N GLU A 4 7.97 2.43 8.82
CA GLU A 4 7.07 3.57 8.77
C GLU A 4 5.62 3.06 8.90
N MET A 5 4.86 3.64 9.82
CA MET A 5 3.43 3.34 9.97
C MET A 5 2.69 3.99 8.79
N VAL A 6 1.98 3.19 8.01
CA VAL A 6 1.32 3.63 6.77
C VAL A 6 -0.18 3.59 6.94
N GLY A 7 -0.76 4.79 7.07
CA GLY A 7 -2.19 5.04 6.93
C GLY A 7 -3.12 4.30 7.89
N ALA A 8 -4.42 4.58 7.75
CA ALA A 8 -5.48 3.88 8.46
C ALA A 8 -5.88 2.61 7.70
N CYS A 9 -5.98 1.48 8.40
CA CYS A 9 -6.45 0.25 7.78
C CYS A 9 -7.90 0.41 7.28
N PRO A 10 -8.21 0.14 5.99
CA PRO A 10 -9.54 0.38 5.42
C PRO A 10 -10.65 -0.48 6.03
N ARG A 11 -10.29 -1.59 6.70
CA ARG A 11 -11.24 -2.46 7.40
C ARG A 11 -11.44 -2.08 8.86
N CYS A 12 -10.38 -1.64 9.51
CA CYS A 12 -10.30 -1.53 10.97
C CYS A 12 -10.32 -0.07 11.43
N GLY A 13 -10.09 0.90 10.54
CA GLY A 13 -10.06 2.34 10.81
C GLY A 13 -8.93 2.79 11.75
N LYS A 14 -8.00 1.89 12.09
CA LYS A 14 -6.88 2.14 13.00
C LYS A 14 -5.59 2.31 12.21
N ASP A 15 -4.78 3.27 12.63
CA ASP A 15 -3.44 3.57 12.08
C ASP A 15 -2.37 2.62 12.62
N THR A 16 -2.61 1.31 12.45
CA THR A 16 -1.69 0.26 12.87
C THR A 16 -1.11 -0.50 11.68
N SER A 17 -1.22 0.05 10.47
CA SER A 17 -0.65 -0.56 9.27
C SER A 17 0.83 -0.27 9.14
N VAL A 18 1.54 -1.27 8.64
CA VAL A 18 2.98 -1.26 8.44
C VAL A 18 3.26 -1.47 6.97
N GLU A 19 4.15 -0.66 6.41
CA GLU A 19 4.61 -0.87 5.03
C GLU A 19 5.43 -2.16 4.94
N ILE A 20 5.09 -2.99 3.95
CA ILE A 20 5.89 -4.17 3.58
C ILE A 20 6.83 -3.82 2.44
N GLY A 21 6.39 -2.97 1.51
CA GLY A 21 7.20 -2.46 0.41
C GLY A 21 6.38 -2.04 -0.80
N GLU A 22 7.07 -1.78 -1.92
CA GLU A 22 6.45 -1.34 -3.17
C GLU A 22 6.48 -2.46 -4.21
N SER A 23 5.44 -2.55 -5.05
CA SER A 23 5.36 -3.51 -6.15
C SER A 23 4.61 -2.95 -7.35
N LEU A 24 4.85 -3.55 -8.53
CA LEU A 24 4.08 -3.27 -9.74
C LEU A 24 2.92 -4.24 -9.83
N LEU A 25 1.72 -3.76 -9.49
CA LEU A 25 0.50 -4.55 -9.58
C LEU A 25 0.02 -4.58 -11.04
N LYS A 26 -0.08 -5.78 -11.62
CA LYS A 26 -0.67 -5.95 -12.95
C LYS A 26 -2.17 -5.66 -12.89
N ILE A 27 -2.61 -4.63 -13.61
CA ILE A 27 -4.01 -4.27 -13.80
C ILE A 27 -4.44 -4.69 -15.20
N GLY A 28 -5.15 -5.82 -15.27
CA GLY A 28 -5.56 -6.41 -16.55
C GLY A 28 -4.39 -7.08 -17.27
N ARG A 29 -4.40 -7.03 -18.61
CA ARG A 29 -3.40 -7.73 -19.44
C ARG A 29 -2.11 -6.95 -19.68
N THR A 30 -2.20 -5.63 -19.80
CA THR A 30 -1.10 -4.79 -20.33
C THR A 30 -0.69 -3.64 -19.42
N ARG A 31 -1.49 -3.31 -18.40
CA ARG A 31 -1.20 -2.18 -17.52
C ARG A 31 -0.60 -2.68 -16.23
N GLU A 32 0.37 -1.93 -15.73
CA GLU A 32 1.00 -2.16 -14.44
C GLU A 32 0.87 -0.86 -13.65
N GLN A 33 0.48 -0.97 -12.39
CA GLN A 33 0.31 0.18 -11.52
C GLN A 33 1.26 0.03 -10.33
N PRO A 34 2.14 1.00 -10.09
CA PRO A 34 2.96 1.00 -8.89
C PRO A 34 2.04 1.16 -7.68
N VAL A 35 2.17 0.24 -6.73
CA VAL A 35 1.42 0.23 -5.49
C VAL A 35 2.34 0.01 -4.30
N ARG A 36 1.99 0.64 -3.18
CA ARG A 36 2.53 0.33 -1.87
C ARG A 36 1.72 -0.79 -1.25
N ILE A 37 2.40 -1.76 -0.68
CA ILE A 37 1.81 -2.88 0.03
C ILE A 37 1.94 -2.59 1.51
N ALA A 38 0.80 -2.50 2.19
CA ALA A 38 0.74 -2.34 3.63
C ALA A 38 -0.01 -3.51 4.26
N SER A 39 0.34 -3.84 5.50
CA SER A 39 -0.37 -4.84 6.30
C SER A 39 -0.79 -4.26 7.62
N CYS A 40 -2.05 -4.48 7.98
CA CYS A 40 -2.58 -4.05 9.27
C CYS A 40 -2.11 -4.98 10.39
N GLY A 41 -1.36 -4.46 11.37
CA GLY A 41 -0.92 -5.22 12.53
C GLY A 41 -2.04 -5.70 13.45
N ASN A 42 -3.24 -5.10 13.38
CA ASN A 42 -4.37 -5.48 14.23
C ASN A 42 -5.25 -6.60 13.63
N CYS A 43 -5.51 -6.56 12.32
CA CYS A 43 -6.45 -7.49 11.68
C CYS A 43 -5.82 -8.33 10.56
N GLY A 44 -4.51 -8.17 10.30
CA GLY A 44 -3.75 -8.96 9.33
C GLY A 44 -4.11 -8.69 7.87
N LEU A 45 -4.91 -7.66 7.60
CA LEU A 45 -5.32 -7.32 6.25
C LEU A 45 -4.13 -6.74 5.50
N ILE A 46 -3.77 -7.37 4.38
CA ILE A 46 -2.84 -6.81 3.40
C ILE A 46 -3.66 -6.01 2.40
N PHE A 47 -3.27 -4.76 2.17
CA PHE A 47 -3.92 -3.86 1.22
C PHE A 47 -2.89 -3.12 0.37
N TYR A 48 -3.37 -2.62 -0.76
CA TYR A 48 -2.57 -1.94 -1.76
C TYR A 48 -3.00 -0.48 -1.85
N GLU A 49 -2.05 0.44 -1.71
CA GLU A 49 -2.26 1.86 -1.94
C GLU A 49 -1.60 2.26 -3.26
N LYS A 50 -2.27 3.11 -4.03
CA LYS A 50 -1.73 3.56 -5.31
C LYS A 50 -0.59 4.55 -5.05
N ILE A 51 0.49 4.41 -5.81
CA ILE A 51 1.52 5.44 -5.87
C ILE A 51 1.18 6.32 -7.07
N ASP A 52 0.47 7.41 -6.82
CA ASP A 52 0.28 8.47 -7.82
C ASP A 52 1.62 9.18 -8.01
N LYS A 53 2.48 8.63 -8.87
CA LYS A 53 3.63 9.38 -9.37
C LYS A 53 3.08 10.52 -10.21
N ILE A 54 2.86 11.67 -9.58
CA ILE A 54 2.63 12.92 -10.27
C ILE A 54 3.90 13.12 -11.12
N LYS A 55 3.82 12.78 -12.41
CA LYS A 55 4.81 13.22 -13.39
C LYS A 55 4.59 14.71 -13.56
N GLU A 56 5.19 15.52 -12.68
CA GLU A 56 5.45 16.91 -12.98
C GLU A 56 6.45 16.93 -14.15
N PHE A 57 5.96 17.34 -15.32
CA PHE A 57 6.77 17.72 -16.49
C PHE A 57 6.74 19.24 -16.61
#